data_AF-A0A1C5WUT0-F1
#
_entry.id   AF-A0A1C5WUT0-F1
#
_cell.length_a   1.000
_cell.length_b   1.000
_cell.length_c   1.000
_cell.angle_alpha   90.00
_cell.angle_beta   90.00
_cell.angle_gamma   90.00
#
_symmetry.space_group_name_H-M   'P 1'
#
loop_
_entity.id
_entity.type
_entity.pdbx_description
1 polymer ?
#
loop_
_entity_poly.entity_id
_entity_poly.type
_entity_poly.pdbx_seq_one_letter_code
_entity_poly.pdbx_strand_id
1 'polypeptide(L)'
;MVLLSEENKRQLYIPVGFAHGFLVKSKEAIFTYKCSDFYNPEHESGIIWNDKNINIDWPIDNVDNLIISEKDKNLKTLYEVDIPFKYEG
;
A
#
# COMPACT_ATOMS: atom_id res chain seq x y z
N MET A 1 8.34 -9.30 -0.57
CA MET A 1 8.29 -8.08 0.27
C MET A 1 9.69 -7.49 0.38
N VAL A 2 9.83 -6.17 0.54
CA VAL A 2 11.15 -5.51 0.67
C VAL A 2 11.18 -4.76 2.00
N LEU A 3 12.22 -4.97 2.81
CA LEU A 3 12.46 -4.17 4.01
C LEU A 3 13.15 -2.87 3.62
N LEU A 4 12.53 -1.73 3.94
CA LEU A 4 13.12 -0.40 3.82
C LEU A 4 13.46 0.09 5.23
N SER A 5 14.70 0.51 5.44
CA SER A 5 15.15 1.00 6.74
C SER A 5 16.24 2.06 6.58
N GLU A 6 16.51 2.80 7.65
CA GLU A 6 17.57 3.79 7.63
C GLU A 6 18.96 3.16 7.51
N GLU A 7 19.16 1.91 7.90
CA GLU A 7 20.45 1.23 7.83
C GLU A 7 20.72 0.75 6.40
N ASN A 8 19.70 0.21 5.73
CA ASN A 8 19.88 -0.38 4.41
C ASN A 8 19.79 0.63 3.25
N LYS A 9 19.20 1.81 3.50
CA LYS A 9 19.05 2.92 2.55
C LYS A 9 18.45 2.49 1.19
N ARG A 10 17.65 1.42 1.18
CA ARG A 10 16.99 0.92 -0.02
C ARG A 10 15.85 1.85 -0.42
N GLN A 11 15.56 1.86 -1.71
CA GLN A 11 14.39 2.51 -2.28
C GLN A 11 13.63 1.48 -3.12
N LEU A 12 12.32 1.63 -3.16
CA LEU A 12 11.43 0.78 -3.95
C LEU A 12 10.74 1.63 -5.00
N TYR A 13 10.94 1.28 -6.27
CA TYR A 13 10.20 1.86 -7.39
C TYR A 13 8.91 1.08 -7.60
N ILE A 14 7.79 1.79 -7.70
CA ILE A 14 6.48 1.22 -8.02
C ILE A 14 6.09 1.71 -9.42
N PRO A 15 6.01 0.82 -10.42
CA PRO A 15 5.56 1.21 -11.75
C PRO A 15 4.09 1.65 -11.77
N VAL A 16 3.71 2.41 -12.81
CA VAL A 16 2.32 2.79 -13.05
C VAL A 16 1.45 1.54 -13.16
N GLY A 17 0.25 1.59 -12.58
CA GLY A 17 -0.71 0.49 -12.58
C GLY A 17 -0.53 -0.54 -11.46
N PHE A 18 0.50 -0.41 -10.63
CA PHE A 18 0.70 -1.27 -9.46
C PHE A 18 0.16 -0.61 -8.19
N ALA A 19 -0.57 -1.39 -7.39
CA ALA A 19 -0.91 -1.00 -6.02
C ALA A 19 0.33 -1.13 -5.11
N HIS A 20 0.41 -0.28 -4.08
CA HIS A 20 1.45 -0.35 -3.07
C HIS A 20 0.87 -0.16 -1.67
N GLY A 21 1.51 -0.76 -0.68
CA GLY A 21 1.19 -0.62 0.74
C GLY A 21 2.41 -0.96 1.58
N PHE A 22 2.46 -0.45 2.82
CA PHE A 22 3.58 -0.69 3.73
C PHE A 22 3.10 -0.83 5.18
N LEU A 23 3.89 -1.56 5.97
CA LEU A 23 3.72 -1.71 7.41
C LEU A 23 4.92 -1.08 8.11
N VAL A 24 4.66 -0.11 8.99
CA VAL A 24 5.69 0.49 9.83
C VAL A 24 6.04 -0.49 10.96
N LYS A 25 7.33 -0.86 11.05
CA LYS A 25 7.84 -1.81 12.05
C LYS A 25 8.53 -1.16 13.26
N SER A 26 8.67 0.15 13.24
CA SER A 26 9.30 0.96 14.29
C SER A 26 8.26 1.81 15.01
N LYS A 27 8.61 2.38 16.16
CA LYS A 27 7.74 3.32 16.87
C LYS A 27 7.40 4.55 16.02
N GLU A 28 8.37 5.01 15.24
CA GLU A 28 8.25 6.18 14.36
C GLU A 28 8.93 5.86 13.02
N ALA A 29 8.40 6.40 11.92
CA ALA A 29 8.99 6.27 10.60
C ALA A 29 8.71 7.54 9.78
N ILE A 30 9.73 8.00 9.06
CA ILE A 30 9.57 9.01 8.01
C ILE A 30 9.57 8.25 6.68
N PHE A 31 8.45 8.32 5.98
CA PHE A 31 8.30 7.73 4.65
C PHE A 31 8.24 8.85 3.61
N THR A 32 9.14 8.82 2.63
CA THR A 32 9.21 9.80 1.56
C THR A 32 9.20 9.10 0.23
N TYR A 33 8.35 9.55 -0.68
CA TYR A 33 8.25 9.04 -2.02
C TYR A 33 8.14 10.21 -3.01
N LYS A 34 8.65 9.98 -4.22
CA LYS A 34 8.53 10.91 -5.34
C LYS A 34 7.41 10.41 -6.24
N CYS A 35 6.47 11.28 -6.54
CA CYS A 35 5.40 10.97 -7.48
C CYS A 35 5.77 11.45 -8.89
N SER A 36 5.36 10.69 -9.89
CA SER A 36 5.43 11.12 -11.28
C SER A 36 4.35 12.15 -11.65
N ASP A 37 3.32 12.30 -10.81
CA ASP A 37 2.19 13.20 -11.02
C ASP A 37 1.75 13.86 -9.71
N PHE A 38 0.92 14.89 -9.80
CA PHE A 38 0.35 15.59 -8.65
C PHE A 38 -0.74 14.77 -7.97
N TYR A 39 -0.91 14.99 -6.67
CA TYR A 39 -1.97 14.34 -5.90
C TYR A 39 -3.34 14.80 -6.38
N ASN A 40 -4.21 13.84 -6.73
CA ASN A 40 -5.61 14.09 -7.05
C ASN A 40 -6.49 13.12 -6.25
N PRO A 41 -7.20 13.60 -5.20
CA PRO A 41 -8.01 12.75 -4.32
C PRO A 41 -9.17 12.07 -5.04
N GLU A 42 -9.70 12.66 -6.12
CA GLU A 42 -10.83 12.10 -6.88
C GLU A 42 -10.43 10.84 -7.68
N HIS A 43 -9.13 10.66 -7.91
CA HIS A 43 -8.56 9.51 -8.62
C HIS A 43 -7.82 8.56 -7.66
N GLU A 44 -7.91 8.79 -6.36
CA GLU A 44 -7.34 7.88 -5.37
C GLU A 44 -8.25 6.65 -5.24
N SER A 45 -7.65 5.47 -5.42
CA SER A 45 -8.31 4.18 -5.21
C SER A 45 -7.36 3.25 -4.47
N GLY A 46 -7.90 2.20 -3.86
CA GLY A 46 -7.13 1.26 -3.07
C GLY A 46 -7.83 -0.09 -2.94
N ILE A 47 -7.09 -1.05 -2.42
CA ILE A 47 -7.57 -2.40 -2.12
C ILE A 47 -7.39 -2.62 -0.62
N ILE A 48 -8.34 -3.31 -0.01
CA ILE A 48 -8.27 -3.64 1.42
C ILE A 48 -6.99 -4.44 1.72
N TRP A 49 -6.26 -4.01 2.76
CA TRP A 49 -4.92 -4.52 3.06
C TRP A 49 -4.88 -6.03 3.37
N ASN A 50 -5.99 -6.58 3.88
CA ASN A 50 -6.16 -7.99 4.27
C ASN A 50 -7.01 -8.77 3.26
N ASP A 51 -7.01 -8.36 1.99
CA ASP A 51 -7.67 -9.09 0.92
C ASP A 51 -7.17 -10.55 0.85
N LYS A 52 -8.10 -11.50 0.91
CA LYS A 52 -7.79 -12.94 0.94
C LYS A 52 -7.29 -13.50 -0.38
N ASN A 53 -7.55 -12.83 -1.50
CA ASN A 53 -7.08 -13.24 -2.83
C ASN A 53 -5.66 -12.73 -3.08
N ILE A 54 -5.32 -11.53 -2.60
CA ILE A 54 -3.94 -11.04 -2.61
C ILE A 54 -3.11 -11.81 -1.58
N ASN A 55 -3.68 -12.10 -0.41
CA ASN A 55 -3.12 -12.93 0.64
C ASN A 55 -1.70 -12.51 1.06
N ILE A 56 -1.51 -11.22 1.34
CA ILE A 56 -0.22 -10.69 1.79
C ILE A 56 0.05 -11.19 3.22
N ASP A 57 1.18 -11.88 3.39
CA ASP A 57 1.68 -12.30 4.70
C ASP A 57 2.33 -11.12 5.45
N TRP A 58 1.49 -10.29 6.06
CA TRP A 58 1.95 -9.14 6.85
C TRP A 58 2.52 -9.63 8.19
N PRO A 59 3.76 -9.24 8.56
CA PRO A 59 4.38 -9.68 9.82
C PRO A 59 3.82 -8.89 11.01
N ILE A 60 2.60 -9.24 11.42
CA ILE A 60 1.81 -8.56 12.44
C ILE A 60 1.54 -9.55 13.58
N ASP A 61 2.00 -9.22 14.78
CA ASP A 61 1.80 -10.08 15.96
C ASP A 61 0.36 -10.01 16.49
N ASN A 62 -0.27 -8.83 16.45
CA ASN A 62 -1.66 -8.61 16.83
C ASN A 62 -2.33 -7.58 15.92
N VAL A 63 -3.37 -8.01 15.19
CA VAL A 63 -4.14 -7.18 14.26
C VAL A 63 -4.85 -6.03 14.96
N ASP A 64 -5.24 -6.19 16.23
CA ASP A 64 -5.93 -5.14 17.00
C ASP A 64 -5.05 -3.91 17.27
N ASN A 65 -3.73 -4.06 17.16
CA ASN A 65 -2.77 -2.96 17.33
C ASN A 65 -2.54 -2.15 16.04
N LEU A 66 -3.14 -2.55 14.92
CA LEU A 66 -2.96 -1.85 13.66
C LEU A 66 -3.70 -0.52 13.68
N ILE A 67 -2.94 0.55 13.43
CA ILE A 67 -3.50 1.87 13.20
C ILE A 67 -3.73 2.00 11.69
N ILE A 68 -5.00 1.93 11.30
CA ILE A 68 -5.43 2.03 9.91
C ILE A 68 -6.43 3.19 9.80
N SER A 69 -6.31 3.98 8.75
CA SER A 69 -7.23 5.09 8.50
C SER A 69 -8.66 4.58 8.26
N GLU A 70 -9.67 5.42 8.51
CA GLU A 70 -11.06 5.02 8.25
C GLU A 70 -11.31 4.77 6.76
N LYS A 71 -10.62 5.51 5.87
CA LYS A 71 -10.65 5.28 4.44
C LYS A 71 -10.20 3.86 4.08
N ASP A 72 -9.05 3.45 4.60
CA ASP A 72 -8.43 2.18 4.22
C ASP A 72 -9.16 0.96 4.79
N LYS A 73 -9.85 1.12 5.93
CA LYS A 73 -10.74 0.08 6.50
C LYS A 73 -11.95 -0.21 5.63
N ASN A 74 -12.39 0.76 4.83
CA ASN A 74 -13.59 0.68 4.00
C ASN A 74 -13.27 0.44 2.50
N LEU A 75 -12.00 0.14 2.17
CA LEU A 75 -11.61 -0.23 0.82
C LEU A 75 -12.23 -1.58 0.42
N LYS A 76 -12.39 -1.78 -0.89
CA LYS A 76 -12.94 -3.00 -1.48
C LYS A 76 -11.88 -4.09 -1.64
N THR A 77 -12.33 -5.32 -1.85
CA THR A 77 -11.45 -6.42 -2.25
C THR A 77 -10.95 -6.24 -3.69
N LEU A 78 -9.90 -6.98 -4.08
CA LEU A 78 -9.31 -6.96 -5.43
C LEU A 78 -10.36 -7.24 -6.52
N TYR A 79 -11.34 -8.10 -6.24
CA TYR A 79 -12.37 -8.47 -7.21
C TYR A 79 -13.58 -7.55 -7.23
N GLU A 80 -13.68 -6.62 -6.28
CA GLU A 80 -14.78 -5.66 -6.19
C GLU A 80 -14.36 -4.23 -6.54
N VAL A 81 -13.06 -3.94 -6.49
CA VAL A 81 -12.51 -2.65 -6.90
C VAL A 81 -12.60 -2.51 -8.43
N ASP A 82 -12.98 -1.32 -8.88
CA ASP A 82 -12.92 -0.95 -10.29
C ASP A 82 -11.49 -0.51 -10.61
N ILE A 83 -10.81 -1.23 -11.50
CA ILE A 83 -9.41 -0.99 -11.88
C ILE A 83 -9.41 -0.37 -13.28
N PRO A 84 -9.27 0.96 -13.42
CA PRO A 84 -9.31 1.61 -14.72
C PRO A 84 -8.01 1.40 -15.52
N PHE A 85 -6.93 0.99 -14.86
CA PHE A 85 -5.64 0.76 -15.50
C PHE A 85 -5.71 -0.46 -16.42
N LYS A 86 -5.29 -0.27 -17.68
CA LYS A 86 -5.12 -1.33 -18.67
C LYS A 86 -3.65 -1.41 -19.06
N TYR A 87 -3.07 -2.60 -18.95
CA TYR A 87 -1.70 -2.85 -19.39
C TYR A 87 -1.68 -3.10 -20.90
N GLU A 88 -0.95 -2.27 -21.66
CA GLU A 88 -0.92 -2.31 -23.12
C GLU A 88 0.29 -3.04 -23.74
N GLY A 89 1.18 -3.58 -22.90
CA GLY A 89 2.42 -4.24 -23.34
C GLY A 89 3.63 -3.32 -23.27
#